data_AF-A0A8J2S7F3-F1
#
_entry.id   AF-A0A8J2S7F3-F1
#
_cell.length_a   1.000
_cell.length_b   1.000
_cell.length_c   1.000
_cell.angle_alpha   90.00
_cell.angle_beta   90.00
_cell.angle_gamma   90.00
#
_symmetry.space_group_name_H-M   'P 1'
#
loop_
_entity.id
_entity.type
_entity.pdbx_description
1 polymer ?
#
loop_
_entity_poly.entity_id
_entity_poly.type
_entity_poly.pdbx_seq_one_letter_code
_entity_poly.pdbx_strand_id
1 'polypeptide(L)'
;MHFTRLTVFFFTVLSLAILITAKPQFDIQSTVDKVAQVFNSRDGCIWKGTSPFCDGGCNVKGHVVRDTSTTGDGERCLTGIKVLCCPSALPGL
;
A
#
# COMPACT_ATOMS: atom_id res chain seq x y z
N MET A 1 -15.89 -48.68 31.76
CA MET A 1 -16.06 -47.25 32.15
C MET A 1 -14.91 -46.33 31.72
N HIS A 2 -13.77 -46.85 31.25
CA HIS A 2 -12.62 -46.04 30.81
C HIS A 2 -12.75 -45.54 29.34
N PHE A 3 -13.31 -46.37 28.46
CA PHE A 3 -13.47 -46.07 27.02
C PHE A 3 -14.40 -44.88 26.76
N THR A 4 -15.52 -44.78 27.50
CA THR A 4 -16.46 -43.66 27.43
C THR A 4 -15.91 -42.34 27.95
N ARG A 5 -14.90 -42.35 28.82
CA ARG A 5 -14.22 -41.13 29.30
C ARG A 5 -13.22 -40.60 28.28
N LEU A 6 -12.52 -41.49 27.58
CA LEU A 6 -11.60 -41.13 26.50
C LEU A 6 -12.33 -40.51 25.31
N THR A 7 -13.46 -41.06 24.89
CA THR A 7 -14.24 -40.51 23.78
C THR A 7 -14.78 -39.11 24.10
N VAL A 8 -15.35 -38.91 25.29
CA VAL A 8 -15.84 -37.59 25.74
C VAL A 8 -14.70 -36.57 25.82
N PHE A 9 -13.53 -36.95 26.33
CA PHE A 9 -12.36 -36.07 26.37
C PHE A 9 -11.89 -35.69 24.96
N PHE A 10 -11.86 -36.64 24.02
CA PHE A 10 -11.52 -36.36 22.62
C PHE A 10 -12.51 -35.38 21.96
N PHE A 11 -13.81 -35.59 22.12
CA PHE A 11 -14.83 -34.70 21.52
C PHE A 11 -14.80 -33.28 22.11
N THR A 12 -14.55 -33.16 23.42
CA THR A 12 -14.44 -31.86 24.09
C THR A 12 -13.19 -31.10 23.65
N VAL A 13 -12.04 -31.76 23.55
CA VAL A 13 -10.79 -31.16 23.03
C VAL A 13 -10.93 -30.77 21.57
N LEU A 14 -11.55 -31.61 20.74
CA LEU A 14 -11.79 -31.31 19.33
C LEU A 14 -12.71 -30.08 19.16
N SER A 15 -13.79 -30.00 19.95
CA SER A 15 -14.71 -28.85 19.93
C SER A 15 -14.03 -27.56 20.38
N LEU A 16 -13.19 -27.61 21.41
CA LEU A 16 -12.40 -26.46 21.87
C LEU A 16 -11.39 -26.01 20.80
N ALA A 17 -10.73 -26.96 20.13
CA ALA A 17 -9.80 -26.67 19.04
C ALA A 17 -10.48 -25.99 17.84
N ILE A 18 -11.73 -26.36 17.53
CA ILE A 18 -12.53 -25.70 16.48
C ILE A 18 -12.84 -24.25 16.87
N LEU A 19 -13.17 -23.99 18.13
CA LEU A 19 -13.41 -22.62 18.64
C LEU A 19 -12.14 -21.74 18.65
N ILE A 20 -10.96 -22.34 18.89
CA ILE A 20 -9.68 -21.61 18.88
C ILE A 20 -9.20 -21.33 17.45
N THR A 21 -9.50 -22.20 16.48
CA THR A 21 -9.14 -22.00 15.07
C THR A 21 -10.13 -21.14 14.30
N ALA A 22 -11.33 -20.92 14.85
CA ALA A 22 -12.24 -19.87 14.41
C ALA A 22 -11.57 -18.51 14.65
N LYS A 23 -10.84 -18.03 13.63
CA LYS A 23 -10.29 -16.68 13.62
C LYS A 23 -11.45 -15.70 13.88
N PRO A 24 -11.35 -14.81 14.88
CA PRO A 24 -12.25 -13.67 14.93
C PRO A 24 -11.94 -12.82 13.70
N GLN A 25 -12.82 -12.88 12.70
CA GLN A 25 -12.84 -11.96 11.57
C GLN A 25 -13.34 -10.62 12.09
N PHE A 26 -12.44 -9.88 12.73
CA PHE A 26 -12.73 -8.54 13.21
C PHE A 26 -12.68 -7.59 12.01
N ASP A 27 -13.83 -6.99 11.67
CA ASP A 27 -14.14 -6.15 10.49
C ASP A 27 -13.21 -4.95 10.22
N ILE A 28 -12.22 -4.68 11.08
CA ILE A 28 -11.36 -3.49 10.98
C ILE A 28 -10.31 -3.61 9.86
N GLN A 29 -9.99 -4.82 9.39
CA GLN A 29 -8.95 -5.01 8.35
C GLN A 29 -9.30 -4.26 7.04
N SER A 30 -10.58 -4.24 6.65
CA SER A 30 -11.02 -3.55 5.42
C SER A 30 -10.81 -2.02 5.46
N THR A 31 -10.92 -1.42 6.65
CA THR A 31 -10.72 0.03 6.80
C THR A 31 -9.24 0.39 6.84
N VAL A 32 -8.41 -0.47 7.46
CA VAL A 32 -6.95 -0.29 7.51
C VAL A 32 -6.35 -0.37 6.11
N ASP A 33 -6.81 -1.28 5.27
CA ASP A 33 -6.32 -1.41 3.89
C ASP A 33 -6.65 -0.17 3.03
N LYS A 34 -7.84 0.42 3.22
CA LYS A 34 -8.24 1.67 2.55
C LYS A 34 -7.41 2.87 3.01
N VAL A 35 -7.14 2.96 4.31
CA VAL A 35 -6.31 4.04 4.89
C VAL A 35 -4.85 3.86 4.48
N ALA A 36 -4.34 2.64 4.42
CA ALA A 36 -3.01 2.33 3.91
C ALA A 36 -2.84 2.75 2.44
N GLN A 37 -3.91 2.70 1.64
CA GLN A 37 -3.86 3.21 0.26
C GLN A 37 -3.77 4.74 0.20
N VAL A 38 -4.45 5.46 1.11
CA VAL A 38 -4.33 6.92 1.22
C VAL A 38 -2.90 7.34 1.59
N PHE A 39 -2.22 6.57 2.46
CA PHE A 39 -0.84 6.84 2.86
C PHE A 39 0.21 6.29 1.87
N ASN A 40 -0.12 5.28 1.06
CA ASN A 40 0.65 4.88 -0.13
C ASN A 40 0.45 5.87 -1.30
N SER A 41 0.46 7.16 -0.97
CA SER A 41 0.33 8.36 -1.79
C SER A 41 1.34 8.48 -2.96
N ARG A 42 2.07 7.39 -3.28
CA ARG A 42 2.75 7.19 -4.55
C ARG A 42 1.81 6.74 -5.67
N ASP A 43 0.62 6.25 -5.34
CA ASP A 43 -0.45 6.01 -6.31
C ASP A 43 -0.80 7.35 -7.00
N GLY A 44 -0.24 7.56 -8.19
CA GLY A 44 -0.41 8.79 -8.98
C GLY A 44 0.80 9.72 -9.03
N CYS A 45 1.91 9.41 -8.36
CA CYS A 45 3.16 10.14 -8.60
C CYS A 45 3.75 9.80 -9.97
N ILE A 46 4.17 10.81 -10.74
CA ILE A 46 4.78 10.63 -12.05
C ILE A 46 6.08 11.44 -12.17
N TRP A 47 7.11 10.85 -12.76
CA TRP A 47 8.31 11.58 -13.13
C TRP A 47 8.10 12.33 -14.46
N LYS A 48 8.52 13.59 -14.51
CA LYS A 48 8.45 14.46 -15.69
C LYS A 48 9.86 14.85 -16.13
N GLY A 49 10.09 14.79 -17.44
CA GLY A 49 11.37 15.09 -18.08
C GLY A 49 11.96 13.84 -18.73
N THR A 50 12.27 13.90 -20.03
CA THR A 50 12.73 12.75 -20.81
C THR A 50 14.21 12.89 -21.12
N SER A 51 14.96 11.80 -20.97
CA SER A 51 16.40 11.80 -21.29
C SER A 51 16.62 11.80 -22.80
N PRO A 52 17.76 12.33 -23.31
CA PRO A 52 18.92 12.80 -22.55
C PRO A 52 18.85 14.28 -22.09
N PHE A 53 18.00 15.10 -22.70
CA PHE A 53 17.83 16.52 -22.35
C PHE A 53 16.52 16.70 -21.58
N CYS A 54 16.62 16.83 -20.25
CA CYS A 54 15.46 16.84 -19.37
C CYS A 54 15.04 18.26 -19.00
N ASP A 55 13.85 18.67 -19.42
CA ASP A 55 13.20 19.90 -18.96
C ASP A 55 12.01 19.53 -18.04
N GLY A 56 12.34 18.94 -16.89
CA GLY A 56 11.34 18.47 -15.94
C GLY A 56 10.60 19.64 -15.31
N GLY A 57 9.27 19.63 -15.38
CA GLY A 57 8.38 20.57 -14.73
C GLY A 57 7.07 19.89 -14.32
N CYS A 58 6.38 20.49 -13.34
CA CYS A 58 5.19 19.89 -12.75
C CYS A 58 3.88 20.52 -13.22
N ASN A 59 3.67 20.51 -14.53
CA ASN A 59 2.49 21.10 -15.17
C ASN A 59 1.33 20.09 -15.24
N VAL A 60 1.03 19.44 -14.13
CA VAL A 60 -0.06 18.46 -14.02
C VAL A 60 -1.05 19.01 -13.01
N LYS A 61 -2.32 19.14 -13.42
CA LYS A 61 -3.35 19.72 -12.57
C LYS A 61 -3.47 18.93 -11.26
N GLY A 62 -3.52 19.64 -10.13
CA GLY A 62 -3.62 19.03 -8.80
C GLY A 62 -2.38 18.24 -8.36
N HIS A 63 -1.24 18.42 -9.02
CA HIS A 63 0.03 17.84 -8.60
C HIS A 63 1.01 18.92 -8.15
N VAL A 64 1.90 18.53 -7.26
CA VAL A 64 2.98 19.37 -6.73
C VAL A 64 4.31 18.66 -6.89
N VAL A 65 5.38 19.45 -7.00
CA VAL A 65 6.75 18.93 -6.99
C VAL A 65 7.01 18.28 -5.63
N ARG A 66 7.47 17.03 -5.65
CA ARG A 66 7.89 16.29 -4.45
C ARG A 66 9.38 15.97 -4.43
N ASP A 67 9.97 15.73 -5.59
CA ASP A 67 11.38 15.39 -5.69
C ASP A 67 11.94 15.81 -7.06
N THR A 68 13.27 15.86 -7.15
CA THR A 68 14.00 16.12 -8.38
C THR A 68 15.19 15.16 -8.49
N SER A 69 15.42 14.61 -9.68
CA SER A 69 16.50 13.67 -9.92
C SER A 69 17.01 13.77 -11.34
N THR A 70 18.31 13.58 -11.54
CA THR A 70 18.89 13.46 -12.88
C THR A 70 18.56 12.12 -13.54
N THR A 71 18.02 11.14 -12.82
CA THR A 71 17.70 9.81 -13.35
C THR A 71 16.20 9.52 -13.27
N GLY A 72 15.56 9.86 -12.14
CA GLY A 72 14.13 9.62 -11.91
C GLY A 72 13.73 8.16 -12.10
N ASP A 73 12.81 7.89 -13.03
CA ASP A 73 12.25 6.58 -13.36
C ASP A 73 12.89 5.89 -14.58
N GLY A 74 13.92 6.47 -15.18
CA GLY A 74 14.50 5.93 -16.41
C GLY A 74 15.97 6.31 -16.58
N GLU A 75 16.37 6.50 -17.84
CA GLU A 75 17.75 6.85 -18.18
C GLU A 75 18.19 8.17 -17.56
N ARG A 76 19.50 8.30 -17.31
CA ARG A 76 20.08 9.54 -16.77
C ARG A 76 20.05 10.68 -17.79
N CYS A 77 19.66 11.86 -17.35
CA CYS A 77 19.77 13.11 -18.10
C CYS A 77 21.25 13.49 -18.27
N LEU A 78 21.65 13.81 -19.49
CA LEU A 78 22.95 14.42 -19.76
C LEU A 78 22.94 15.91 -19.36
N THR A 79 21.81 16.58 -19.56
CA THR A 79 21.59 17.95 -19.09
C THR A 79 20.16 18.12 -18.56
N GLY A 80 20.00 19.01 -17.58
CA GLY A 80 18.71 19.28 -16.93
C GLY A 80 18.32 18.24 -15.87
N ILE A 81 17.07 18.27 -15.41
CA ILE A 81 16.56 17.42 -14.32
C ILE A 81 15.19 16.81 -14.63
N LYS A 82 14.90 15.65 -14.04
CA LYS A 82 13.54 15.13 -13.91
C LYS A 82 12.91 15.61 -12.61
N VAL A 83 11.59 15.73 -12.62
CA VAL A 83 10.79 16.20 -11.49
C VAL A 83 9.72 15.17 -11.15
N LEU A 84 9.67 14.72 -9.90
CA LEU A 84 8.60 13.87 -9.40
C LEU A 84 7.40 14.73 -9.01
N CYS A 85 6.30 14.52 -9.72
CA CYS A 85 5.02 15.17 -9.50
C CYS A 85 4.08 14.23 -8.80
N CYS A 86 3.58 14.61 -7.63
CA CYS A 86 2.58 13.81 -6.91
C CYS A 86 1.31 14.62 -6.68
N PRO A 87 0.15 13.96 -6.55
CA PRO A 87 -1.06 14.62 -6.13
C PRO A 87 -0.83 15.48 -4.88
N SER A 88 -1.34 16.71 -4.90
CA SER A 88 -1.45 17.48 -3.66
C SER A 88 -2.35 16.70 -2.69
N ALA A 89 -2.02 16.70 -1.39
CA ALA A 89 -2.79 16.01 -0.35
C ALA A 89 -4.25 16.51 -0.18
N LEU A 90 -4.70 17.40 -1.07
CA LEU A 90 -6.06 17.90 -1.19
C LEU A 90 -6.62 17.48 -2.55
N PRO A 91 -7.47 16.44 -2.60
CA PRO A 91 -8.23 16.12 -3.79
C PRO A 91 -9.33 17.17 -3.98
N GLY A 92 -9.10 18.15 -4.87
CA GLY A 92 -10.15 18.98 -5.46
C GLY A 92 -10.78 20.05 -4.57
N LEU A 93 -10.06 21.17 -4.36
CA LEU A 93 -10.70 22.48 -4.22
C LEU A 93 -10.48 23.29 -5.50
#